data_AF-A0A3C0GJ95-F1
#
_entry.id   AF-A0A3C0GJ95-F1
#
_cell.length_a   1.000
_cell.length_b   1.000
_cell.length_c   1.000
_cell.angle_alpha   90.00
_cell.angle_beta   90.00
_cell.angle_gamma   90.00
#
_symmetry.space_group_name_H-M   'P 1'
#
loop_
_entity.id
_entity.type
_entity.pdbx_description
1 polymer ?
#
loop_
_entity_poly.entity_id
_entity_poly.type
_entity_poly.pdbx_seq_one_letter_code
_entity_poly.pdbx_strand_id
1 'polypeptide(L)' 'MENEEYEFWLSGPIDGVPDLLQPAAHALLQSERELKKYTADFPKELFWAKTAGRASVGFH' A
#
# COMPACT_ATOMS: atom_id res chain seq x y z
N MET A 1 -19.97 -4.50 8.92
CA MET A 1 -18.97 -3.47 8.62
C MET A 1 -17.64 -4.10 8.93
N GLU A 2 -16.77 -4.31 7.94
CA GLU A 2 -15.39 -4.70 8.23
C GLU A 2 -14.84 -3.73 9.28
N ASN A 3 -14.14 -4.24 10.29
CA ASN A 3 -13.41 -3.38 11.21
C ASN A 3 -12.38 -2.60 10.37
N GLU A 4 -12.67 -1.36 10.02
CA GLU A 4 -11.72 -0.48 9.36
C GLU A 4 -10.60 -0.21 10.37
N GLU A 5 -9.51 -0.97 10.24
CA GLU A 5 -8.27 -0.67 10.93
C GLU A 5 -7.87 0.76 10.60
N TYR A 6 -7.53 1.54 11.62
CA TYR A 6 -7.05 2.90 11.43
C TYR A 6 -5.89 2.93 10.43
N GLU A 7 -5.85 3.99 9.63
CA GLU A 7 -4.68 4.29 8.81
C GLU A 7 -3.45 4.46 9.70
N PHE A 8 -2.26 4.12 9.18
CA PHE A 8 -1.04 4.11 10.00
C PHE A 8 -0.72 5.47 10.62
N TRP A 9 -1.04 6.58 9.94
CA TRP A 9 -0.82 7.93 10.49
C TRP A 9 -1.74 8.27 11.68
N LEU A 10 -2.91 7.61 11.81
CA LEU A 10 -3.82 7.71 12.95
C LEU A 10 -3.45 6.76 14.10
N SER A 11 -2.50 5.85 13.87
CA SER A 11 -2.14 4.77 14.81
C SER A 11 -1.01 5.15 15.77
N GLY A 12 -0.50 6.38 15.71
CA GLY A 12 0.60 6.86 16.55
C GLY A 12 2.00 6.55 15.98
N PRO A 13 3.06 6.89 16.74
CA PRO A 13 4.44 6.70 16.28
C PRO A 13 4.82 5.22 16.22
N ILE A 14 5.62 4.87 15.22
CA ILE A 14 6.22 3.54 15.07
C ILE A 14 7.49 3.47 15.92
N ASP A 15 7.60 2.44 16.76
CA ASP A 15 8.76 2.24 17.62
C ASP A 15 10.05 2.04 16.81
N GLY A 16 11.15 2.63 17.28
CA GLY A 16 12.44 2.59 16.59
C GLY A 16 12.56 3.46 15.32
N VAL A 17 11.50 4.16 14.89
CA VAL A 17 11.55 5.10 13.77
C VAL A 17 11.73 6.53 14.28
N PRO A 18 12.79 7.26 13.85
CA PRO A 18 12.96 8.67 14.19
C PRO A 18 11.75 9.53 13.82
N ASP A 19 11.42 10.54 14.62
CA ASP A 19 10.25 11.41 14.42
C ASP A 19 10.16 11.99 13.00
N LEU A 20 11.31 12.42 12.44
CA LEU A 20 11.38 12.96 11.08
C LEU A 20 11.02 11.94 9.98
N LEU A 21 11.10 10.65 10.28
CA LEU A 21 10.82 9.55 9.35
C LEU A 21 9.44 8.91 9.58
N GLN A 22 8.70 9.32 10.61
CA GLN A 22 7.36 8.77 10.91
C GLN A 22 6.41 8.86 9.70
N PRO A 23 6.27 10.01 8.99
CA PRO A 23 5.36 10.08 7.85
C PRO A 23 5.72 9.11 6.72
N ALA A 24 7.03 8.91 6.46
CA ALA A 24 7.48 7.97 5.44
C ALA A 24 7.22 6.52 5.86
N ALA A 25 7.45 6.19 7.14
CA ALA A 25 7.18 4.87 7.68
C ALA A 25 5.68 4.54 7.68
N HIS A 26 4.82 5.50 8.06
CA HIS A 26 3.37 5.35 7.95
C HIS A 26 2.93 5.13 6.51
N ALA A 27 3.45 5.92 5.56
CA ALA A 27 3.11 5.79 4.15
C ALA A 27 3.51 4.43 3.56
N LEU A 28 4.69 3.91 3.92
CA LEU A 28 5.16 2.59 3.47
C LEU A 28 4.29 1.46 4.00
N LEU A 29 3.97 1.48 5.30
CA LEU A 29 3.12 0.45 5.92
C LEU A 29 1.69 0.50 5.40
N GLN A 30 1.13 1.70 5.19
CA GLN A 30 -0.18 1.86 4.56
C GLN A 30 -0.16 1.31 3.14
N SER A 31 0.85 1.66 2.35
CA SER A 31 1.00 1.18 0.97
C SER A 31 1.12 -0.36 0.91
N GLU A 32 1.86 -0.98 1.83
CA GLU A 32 1.98 -2.44 1.90
C GLU A 32 0.63 -3.11 2.24
N ARG A 33 -0.11 -2.57 3.22
CA ARG A 33 -1.43 -3.07 3.61
C ARG A 33 -2.41 -2.98 2.44
N GLU A 34 -2.45 -1.82 1.79
CA GLU A 34 -3.34 -1.58 0.66
C GLU A 34 -2.97 -2.39 -0.57
N LEU A 35 -1.68 -2.55 -0.86
CA LEU A 35 -1.21 -3.42 -1.94
C LEU A 35 -1.77 -4.82 -1.74
N LYS A 36 -1.58 -5.43 -0.56
CA LYS A 36 -2.11 -6.76 -0.25
C LYS A 36 -3.63 -6.83 -0.39
N LYS A 37 -4.36 -5.80 0.06
CA LYS A 37 -5.83 -5.73 -0.02
C LYS A 37 -6.31 -5.64 -1.47
N TYR A 38 -5.78 -4.71 -2.24
CA TYR A 38 -6.26 -4.42 -3.59
C TYR A 38 -5.72 -5.37 -4.65
N THR A 39 -4.60 -6.04 -4.38
CA THR A 39 -4.08 -7.10 -5.26
C THR A 39 -4.49 -8.50 -4.82
N ALA A 40 -5.31 -8.65 -3.78
CA ALA A 40 -5.91 -9.93 -3.45
C ALA A 40 -6.71 -10.43 -4.64
N ASP A 41 -6.41 -11.65 -5.09
CA ASP A 41 -7.02 -12.28 -6.26
C ASP A 41 -6.94 -11.47 -7.57
N PHE A 42 -5.92 -10.60 -7.70
CA PHE A 42 -5.70 -9.83 -8.92
C PHE A 42 -5.43 -10.77 -10.11
N PRO A 43 -6.13 -10.61 -11.25
CA PRO A 43 -5.96 -11.49 -12.40
C PRO A 43 -4.52 -11.46 -12.95
N LYS A 44 -3.86 -12.61 -12.98
CA LYS A 44 -2.45 -12.73 -13.37
C LYS A 44 -2.21 -12.26 -14.81
N GLU A 45 -3.17 -12.52 -15.69
CA GLU A 45 -3.14 -12.09 -17.09
C GLU A 45 -3.13 -10.56 -17.25
N LEU A 46 -3.63 -9.81 -16.26
CA LEU A 46 -3.62 -8.35 -16.27
C LEU A 46 -2.36 -7.76 -15.64
N PHE A 47 -1.54 -8.57 -14.94
CA PHE A 47 -0.41 -8.08 -14.15
C PHE A 47 0.63 -7.33 -14.99
N TRP A 48 0.91 -7.86 -16.19
CA TRP A 48 1.82 -7.24 -17.17
C TRP A 48 1.09 -6.57 -18.34
N ALA A 49 -0.25 -6.55 -18.33
CA ALA A 49 -1.02 -5.89 -19.37
C ALA A 49 -0.85 -4.35 -19.27
N LYS A 50 -0.63 -3.69 -20.40
CA LYS A 50 -0.56 -2.23 -20.46
C LYS A 50 -1.98 -1.64 -20.43
N THR A 51 -2.17 -0.62 -19.62
CA THR A 51 -3.46 0.09 -19.51
C THR A 51 -3.39 1.39 -20.30
N ALA A 52 -4.13 1.48 -21.42
CA ALA A 52 -4.18 2.69 -22.27
C ALA A 52 -2.79 3.27 -22.63
N GLY A 53 -1.83 2.40 -22.96
CA GLY A 53 -0.46 2.78 -23.30
C GLY A 53 0.45 3.13 -22.12
N ARG A 54 -0.05 3.06 -20.88
CA ARG A 54 0.73 3.27 -19.65
C ARG A 54 1.43 1.97 -19.20
N ALA A 55 2.35 2.10 -18.25
CA ALA A 55 3.01 0.95 -17.65
C ALA A 55 1.99 0.05 -16.92
N SER A 56 2.32 -1.25 -16.83
CA SER A 56 1.46 -2.27 -16.24
C SER A 56 1.38 -2.16 -14.73
N VAL A 57 0.45 -2.89 -14.11
CA VAL A 57 0.36 -2.98 -12.64
C VAL A 57 1.66 -3.51 -12.06
N GLY A 58 2.23 -4.60 -12.60
CA GLY A 58 3.49 -5.17 -12.09
C GLY A 58 4.75 -4.33 -12.30
N PHE A 59 4.67 -3.22 -13.05
CA PHE A 59 5.78 -2.26 -13.14
C PHE A 59 5.79 -1.27 -11.97
N HIS A 60 4.61 -0.90 -11.48
CA HIS A 60 4.44 0.03 -10.36
C HIS A 60 4.55 -0.74 -9.03
#